data_AF-A0A2G9QK90-F1
#
_entry.id   AF-A0A2G9QK90-F1
#
_cell.length_a   1.000
_cell.length_b   1.000
_cell.length_c   1.000
_cell.angle_alpha   90.00
_cell.angle_beta   90.00
_cell.angle_gamma   90.00
#
_symmetry.space_group_name_H-M   'P 1'
#
loop_
_entity.id
_entity.type
_entity.pdbx_description
1 polymer ?
#
loop_
_entity_poly.entity_id
_entity_poly.type
_entity_poly.pdbx_seq_one_letter_code
_entity_poly.pdbx_strand_id
1 'polypeptide(L)' 'MGDVHVVEEQSPHFTSASAQMLIQDIMVCSRDLDIIKQKTNDVEQKLKNMIDVLGRIYQQNDTILEFF' A
#
# COMPACT_ATOMS: atom_id res chain seq x y z
N MET A 1 -34.36 41.95 25.85
CA MET A 1 -33.39 41.05 26.52
C MET A 1 -33.99 39.65 26.46
N GLY A 2 -33.60 38.75 25.57
CA GLY A 2 -32.69 38.81 24.45
C GLY A 2 -33.26 37.89 23.37
N ASP A 3 -33.16 38.33 22.13
CA ASP A 3 -33.48 37.53 20.96
C ASP A 3 -32.41 36.46 20.86
N VAL A 4 -32.67 35.28 21.42
CA VAL A 4 -31.80 34.12 21.23
C VAL A 4 -32.12 33.61 19.84
N HIS A 5 -31.54 34.27 18.84
CA HIS A 5 -31.30 33.66 17.55
C HIS A 5 -30.40 32.46 17.84
N VAL A 6 -31.02 31.30 18.06
CA VAL A 6 -30.36 30.01 18.05
C VAL A 6 -29.72 29.95 16.68
N VAL A 7 -28.42 30.22 16.64
CA VAL A 7 -27.59 29.91 15.47
C VAL A 7 -27.68 28.40 15.38
N GLU A 8 -28.60 27.94 14.53
CA GLU A 8 -28.65 26.56 14.09
C GLU A 8 -27.27 26.32 13.49
N GLU A 9 -26.44 25.59 14.25
CA GLU A 9 -25.11 25.20 13.85
C GLU A 9 -25.31 24.30 12.63
N GLN A 10 -25.36 24.91 11.43
CA GLN A 10 -25.36 24.19 10.16
C GLN A 10 -23.97 23.58 9.99
N SER A 11 -23.68 22.59 10.83
CA SER A 11 -22.68 21.59 10.52
C SER A 11 -23.07 21.01 9.16
N PRO A 12 -22.13 20.84 8.22
CA PRO A 12 -22.42 20.20 6.96
C PRO A 12 -22.87 18.77 7.27
N HIS A 13 -24.19 18.55 7.28
CA HIS A 13 -24.76 17.26 7.61
C HIS A 13 -24.26 16.24 6.58
N PHE A 14 -23.44 15.30 7.05
CA PHE A 14 -23.00 14.19 6.25
C PHE A 14 -24.23 13.38 5.84
N THR A 15 -24.60 13.46 4.57
CA THR A 15 -25.78 12.79 4.04
C THR A 15 -25.55 11.29 3.96
N SER A 16 -26.64 10.52 3.94
CA SER A 16 -26.57 9.08 3.66
C SER A 16 -25.95 8.79 2.29
N ALA A 17 -26.14 9.66 1.30
CA ALA A 17 -25.54 9.53 -0.02
C ALA A 17 -24.01 9.68 0.03
N SER A 18 -23.49 10.71 0.72
CA SER A 18 -22.04 10.87 0.92
C SER A 18 -21.43 9.73 1.73
N ALA A 19 -22.19 9.14 2.67
CA ALA A 19 -21.77 7.93 3.38
C ALA A 19 -21.62 6.72 2.44
N GLN A 20 -22.59 6.50 1.56
CA GLN A 20 -22.57 5.40 0.61
C GLN A 20 -21.46 5.55 -0.44
N MET A 21 -21.18 6.76 -0.88
CA MET A 21 -20.04 7.04 -1.78
C MET A 21 -18.72 6.71 -1.10
N LEU A 22 -18.51 7.20 0.13
CA LEU A 22 -17.29 6.92 0.88
C LEU A 22 -17.08 5.43 1.12
N ILE A 23 -18.14 4.66 1.41
CA ILE A 23 -18.06 3.21 1.56
C ILE A 23 -17.60 2.55 0.26
N GLN A 24 -18.12 2.99 -0.90
CA GLN A 24 -17.69 2.48 -2.21
C GLN A 24 -16.23 2.81 -2.50
N ASP A 25 -15.81 4.03 -2.22
CA ASP A 25 -14.41 4.45 -2.39
C ASP A 25 -13.48 3.62 -1.51
N ILE A 26 -13.84 3.40 -0.24
CA ILE A 26 -13.08 2.54 0.68
C ILE A 26 -12.97 1.11 0.11
N MET A 27 -14.07 0.54 -0.39
CA MET A 27 -14.05 -0.81 -0.99
C MET A 27 -13.15 -0.88 -2.23
N VAL A 28 -13.11 0.16 -3.07
CA VAL A 28 -12.20 0.24 -4.21
C VAL A 28 -10.75 0.32 -3.72
N CYS A 29 -10.47 1.22 -2.78
CA CYS A 29 -9.14 1.36 -2.21
C CYS A 29 -8.65 0.05 -1.56
N SER A 30 -9.50 -0.70 -0.87
CA SER A 30 -9.13 -2.01 -0.32
C SER A 30 -8.65 -2.99 -1.39
N ARG A 31 -9.34 -3.05 -2.54
CA ARG A 31 -8.91 -3.90 -3.67
C ARG A 31 -7.58 -3.44 -4.26
N ASP A 32 -7.39 -2.13 -4.41
CA ASP A 32 -6.13 -1.58 -4.92
C ASP A 32 -4.97 -1.88 -3.97
N LEU A 33 -5.20 -1.82 -2.65
CA LEU A 33 -4.22 -2.19 -1.64
C LEU A 33 -3.82 -3.67 -1.73
N ASP A 34 -4.77 -4.58 -1.96
CA ASP A 34 -4.46 -6.01 -2.17
C ASP A 34 -3.59 -6.24 -3.41
N ILE A 35 -3.85 -5.52 -4.51
CA ILE A 35 -3.04 -5.57 -5.72
C ILE A 35 -1.61 -5.06 -5.46
N ILE A 36 -1.48 -3.93 -4.74
CA ILE A 36 -0.17 -3.36 -4.38
C ILE A 36 0.61 -4.34 -3.50
N LYS A 37 -0.05 -4.98 -2.54
CA LYS A 37 0.55 -6.00 -1.68
C LYS A 37 1.09 -7.17 -2.49
N GLN A 38 0.31 -7.69 -3.45
CA GLN A 38 0.77 -8.78 -4.31
C GLN A 38 1.97 -8.37 -5.16
N LYS A 39 1.93 -7.18 -5.79
CA LYS A 39 3.05 -6.67 -6.60
C LYS A 39 4.32 -6.48 -5.75
N THR A 40 4.17 -6.07 -4.50
CA THR A 40 5.29 -5.91 -3.55
C THR A 40 5.93 -7.27 -3.24
N ASN A 41 5.12 -8.29 -2.98
CA ASN A 41 5.62 -9.66 -2.76
C ASN A 41 6.37 -10.20 -3.98
N ASP A 42 5.87 -9.93 -5.19
CA ASP A 42 6.52 -10.36 -6.43
C ASP A 42 7.88 -9.67 -6.61
N VAL A 43 7.99 -8.38 -6.27
CA VAL A 43 9.27 -7.64 -6.29
C VAL A 43 10.23 -8.19 -5.25
N GLU A 44 9.77 -8.44 -4.04
CA GLU A 44 10.59 -9.03 -2.97
C GLU A 44 11.18 -10.38 -3.40
N GLN A 45 10.36 -11.25 -4.01
CA GLN A 45 10.82 -12.55 -4.48
C GLN A 45 11.84 -12.42 -5.62
N LYS A 46 11.64 -11.48 -6.54
CA LYS A 46 12.62 -11.20 -7.60
C LYS A 46 13.95 -10.73 -7.03
N LEU A 47 13.94 -9.86 -6.01
CA LEU A 47 15.16 -9.40 -5.35
C LEU A 47 15.89 -10.55 -4.64
N LYS A 48 15.16 -11.42 -3.93
CA LYS A 48 15.75 -12.65 -3.33
C LYS A 48 16.43 -13.52 -4.38
N ASN A 49 15.78 -13.74 -5.52
CA ASN A 49 16.35 -14.53 -6.61
C ASN A 49 17.61 -13.88 -7.22
N MET A 50 17.64 -12.54 -7.35
CA MET A 50 18.81 -11.81 -7.82
C MET A 50 19.98 -11.95 -6.83
N ILE A 51 19.72 -11.79 -5.53
CA ILE A 51 20.73 -11.96 -4.48
C ILE A 51 21.28 -13.39 -4.49
N ASP A 52 20.42 -14.41 -4.61
CA ASP A 52 20.81 -15.81 -4.71
C ASP A 52 21.70 -16.09 -5.95
N VAL A 53 21.34 -15.55 -7.12
CA VAL A 53 22.19 -15.66 -8.33
C VAL A 53 23.55 -14.98 -8.12
N LEU A 54 23.58 -13.76 -7.59
CA LEU A 54 24.83 -13.05 -7.32
C LEU A 54 25.70 -13.81 -6.33
N GLY A 55 25.12 -14.34 -5.25
CA GLY A 55 25.82 -15.17 -4.26
C GLY A 55 26.50 -16.38 -4.90
N ARG A 56 25.82 -17.08 -5.80
CA ARG A 56 26.41 -18.19 -6.56
C ARG A 56 27.58 -17.76 -7.44
N ILE A 57 27.48 -16.61 -8.11
CA ILE A 57 28.56 -16.08 -8.97
C ILE A 57 29.80 -15.74 -8.13
N TYR A 58 29.62 -15.04 -7.01
CA TYR A 58 30.73 -14.68 -6.13
C TYR A 58 31.39 -15.91 -5.50
N GLN A 59 30.60 -16.87 -4.99
CA GLN A 59 31.13 -18.12 -4.47
C GLN A 59 31.90 -18.90 -5.54
N GLN A 60 31.38 -18.97 -6.76
CA GLN A 60 32.07 -19.63 -7.86
C GLN A 60 33.37 -18.91 -8.24
N ASN A 61 33.41 -17.58 -8.19
CA ASN A 61 34.63 -16.80 -8.42
C ASN A 61 35.66 -17.00 -7.30
N ASP A 62 35.25 -17.04 -6.04
CA ASP A 62 36.13 -17.40 -4.91
C ASP A 62 36.71 -18.81 -5.10
N THR A 63 35.88 -19.79 -5.51
CA THR A 63 36.35 -21.14 -5.83
C THR A 63 37.31 -21.16 -7.02
N ILE A 64 37.05 -20.37 -8.09
CA ILE A 64 37.94 -20.29 -9.25
C ILE A 64 39.29 -19.70 -8.88
N LEU A 65 39.34 -18.70 -7.99
CA LEU A 65 40.58 -18.12 -7.50
C LEU A 65 41.40 -19.10 -6.64
N GLU A 66 40.78 -20.11 -6.00
CA GLU A 66 41.52 -21.20 -5.33
C GLU A 66 42.22 -22.15 -6.32
N PHE A 67 41.86 -22.13 -7.60
CA PHE A 67 42.44 -22.97 -8.65
C PHE A 67 43.49 -22.28 -9.53
N PHE A 68 43.79 -20.99 -9.30
CA PHE A 68 44.85 -20.24 -9.99
C PHE A 68 45.99 -19.89 -9.02
#